data_AF-A0A0P7DZI4-F1
#
_entry.id   AF-A0A0P7DZI4-F1
#
_cell.length_a   1.000
_cell.length_b   1.000
_cell.length_c   1.000
_cell.angle_alpha   90.00
_cell.angle_beta   90.00
_cell.angle_gamma   90.00
#
_symmetry.space_group_name_H-M   'P 1'
#
loop_
_entity.id
_entity.type
_entity.pdbx_description
1 polymer ?
#
loop_
_entity_poly.entity_id
_entity_poly.type
_entity_poly.pdbx_seq_one_letter_code
_entity_poly.pdbx_strand_id
1 'polypeptide(L)' 'MPKKPQPFKQICKNCLWSEIVAPKSDVLLPNTIKSVCPKYYSTLIERAELNILDYVRLKIM' A
#
# COMPACT_ATOMS: atom_id res chain seq x y z
N MET A 1 -23.78 7.30 1.12
CA MET A 1 -22.86 7.93 0.14
C MET A 1 -21.65 7.04 -0.03
N PRO A 2 -21.20 6.74 -1.26
CA PRO A 2 -19.97 5.98 -1.46
C PRO A 2 -18.78 6.80 -0.93
N LYS A 3 -18.05 6.25 0.04
CA LYS A 3 -16.86 6.88 0.60
C LYS A 3 -15.65 6.40 -0.21
N LYS A 4 -14.92 7.33 -0.83
CA LYS A 4 -13.68 6.98 -1.53
C LYS A 4 -12.68 6.38 -0.51
N PRO A 5 -12.15 5.18 -0.75
CA PRO A 5 -11.16 4.58 0.15
C PRO A 5 -9.89 5.43 0.19
N GLN A 6 -9.30 5.52 1.38
CA GLN A 6 -8.05 6.25 1.57
C GLN A 6 -6.86 5.38 1.12
N PRO A 7 -5.86 5.97 0.45
CA PRO A 7 -4.66 5.26 0.09
C PRO A 7 -3.81 4.97 1.34
N PHE A 8 -3.04 3.88 1.31
CA PHE A 8 -2.20 3.42 2.41
C PHE A 8 -0.89 2.84 1.88
N LYS A 9 0.07 2.57 2.76
CA LYS A 9 1.38 2.01 2.42
C LYS A 9 1.52 0.60 2.98
N GLN A 10 2.05 -0.32 2.19
CA GLN A 10 2.50 -1.62 2.66
C GLN A 10 4.00 -1.58 2.87
N ILE A 11 4.49 -2.09 4.01
CA ILE A 11 5.91 -2.12 4.35
C ILE A 11 6.29 -3.53 4.79
N CYS A 12 7.35 -4.09 4.21
CA CYS A 12 7.95 -5.33 4.69
C CYS A 12 8.86 -5.02 5.88
N LYS A 13 8.63 -5.66 7.02
CA LYS A 13 9.45 -5.47 8.22
C LYS A 13 10.86 -6.04 8.12
N ASN A 14 11.09 -6.99 7.21
CA ASN A 14 12.39 -7.64 7.06
C ASN A 14 13.36 -6.84 6.18
N CYS A 15 12.86 -6.19 5.12
CA CYS A 15 13.70 -5.54 4.12
C CYS A 15 13.34 -4.10 3.79
N LEU A 16 12.33 -3.55 4.48
CA LEU A 16 11.85 -2.18 4.30
C LEU A 16 11.34 -1.86 2.89
N TRP A 17 11.11 -2.89 2.05
CA TRP A 17 10.38 -2.71 0.81
C TRP A 17 9.02 -2.10 1.12
N SER A 18 8.63 -1.09 0.35
CA SER A 18 7.34 -0.44 0.52
C SER A 18 6.65 -0.18 -0.81
N GLU A 19 5.33 -0.30 -0.81
CA GLU A 19 4.46 -0.02 -1.94
C GLU A 19 3.25 0.79 -1.48
N ILE A 20 2.90 1.81 -2.26
CA ILE A 20 1.72 2.64 -1.99
C ILE A 20 0.54 1.98 -2.70
N VAL A 21 -0.51 1.69 -1.94
CA VAL A 21 -1.77 1.14 -2.45
C VAL A 21 -2.83 2.25 -2.44
N ALA A 22 -3.28 2.65 -3.62
CA ALA A 22 -4.32 3.66 -3.80
C ALA A 22 -5.57 3.04 -4.47
N PRO A 23 -6.54 2.54 -3.69
CA PRO A 23 -7.71 1.88 -4.25
C PRO A 23 -8.61 2.88 -4.99
N LYS A 24 -9.05 2.53 -6.20
CA LYS A 24 -9.98 3.36 -6.99
C LYS A 24 -11.44 3.18 -6.56
N SER A 25 -11.78 2.03 -5.99
CA SER A 25 -13.10 1.65 -5.50
C SER A 25 -12.94 0.98 -4.12
N ASP A 26 -14.04 0.99 -3.37
CA ASP A 26 -14.29 0.21 -2.17
C ASP A 26 -14.01 -1.29 -2.33
N VAL A 27 -14.08 -1.81 -3.55
CA VAL A 27 -13.64 -3.16 -3.88
C VAL A 27 -12.12 -3.19 -4.04
N LEU A 28 -11.45 -3.78 -3.05
CA LEU A 28 -10.05 -4.16 -3.16
C LEU A 28 -9.94 -5.42 -4.02
N LEU A 29 -9.26 -5.33 -5.16
CA LEU A 29 -8.97 -6.50 -5.99
C LEU A 29 -8.04 -7.46 -5.22
N PRO A 30 -8.16 -8.79 -5.44
CA PRO A 30 -7.34 -9.79 -4.74
C PRO A 30 -5.82 -9.55 -4.82
N ASN A 31 -5.35 -8.91 -5.90
CA ASN A 31 -3.94 -8.64 -6.14
C ASN A 31 -3.47 -7.23 -5.73
N THR A 32 -4.35 -6.40 -5.16
CA THR A 32 -3.97 -5.03 -4.74
C THR A 32 -3.21 -5.01 -3.42
N ILE A 33 -3.43 -6.01 -2.57
CA ILE A 33 -2.76 -6.14 -1.26
C ILE A 33 -1.82 -7.34 -1.36
N LYS A 34 -0.53 -7.10 -1.23
CA LYS A 34 0.43 -8.20 -1.18
C LYS A 34 0.44 -8.81 0.21
N SER A 35 0.27 -10.13 0.27
CA SER A 35 0.43 -10.94 1.49
C SER A 35 1.90 -11.35 1.70
N VAL A 36 2.71 -11.29 0.64
CA VAL A 36 4.10 -11.74 0.63
C VAL A 36 5.00 -10.68 0.01
N CYS A 37 6.14 -10.43 0.66
CA CYS A 37 7.13 -9.49 0.18
C CYS A 37 7.75 -9.99 -1.13
N PRO A 38 7.79 -9.18 -2.20
CA PRO A 38 8.34 -9.61 -3.48
C PRO A 38 9.86 -9.81 -3.48
N LYS A 39 10.58 -9.30 -2.47
CA LYS A 39 12.04 -9.43 -2.37
C LYS A 39 12.50 -10.62 -1.52
N TYR A 40 11.90 -10.81 -0.35
CA TYR A 40 12.34 -11.79 0.65
C TYR A 40 11.34 -12.91 0.89
N TYR A 41 10.21 -12.92 0.17
CA TYR A 41 9.11 -13.86 0.34
C TYR A 41 8.60 -13.97 1.79
N SER A 42 8.86 -12.95 2.60
CA SER A 42 8.39 -12.85 3.98
C SER A 42 6.93 -12.43 4.01
N THR A 43 6.16 -13.00 4.93
CA THR A 43 4.76 -12.64 5.22
C THR A 43 4.64 -11.48 6.21
N LEU A 44 5.75 -10.96 6.73
CA LEU A 44 5.79 -9.85 7.68
C LEU A 44 5.60 -8.51 6.96
N ILE A 45 4.37 -8.27 6.49
CA ILE A 45 3.94 -7.01 5.88
C ILE A 45 3.02 -6.26 6.84
N GLU A 46 3.36 -5.00 7.10
CA GLU A 46 2.55 -4.09 7.88
C GLU A 46 1.89 -3.05 6.98
N ARG A 47 0.71 -2.58 7.40
CA ARG A 47 0.07 -1.40 6.82
C ARG A 47 0.47 -0.17 7.61
N ALA A 48 0.95 0.84 6.92
CA ALA A 48 1.29 2.13 7.48
C ALA A 48 0.50 3.24 6.77
N GLU A 49 0.29 4.34 7.48
CA GLU A 49 -0.22 5.58 6.89
C GLU A 49 0.82 6.20 5.95
N LEU A 50 0.33 7.01 5.02
CA LEU A 50 1.18 7.72 4.08
C LEU A 50 1.80 8.94 4.76
N ASN A 51 3.08 9.16 4.50
CA ASN A 51 3.72 10.41 4.88
C ASN A 51 3.50 11.49 3.80
N ILE A 52 3.93 12.73 4.09
CA ILE A 52 3.77 13.88 3.18
C ILE A 52 4.39 13.59 1.80
N LEU A 53 5.56 12.95 1.77
CA LEU A 53 6.25 12.62 0.51
C LEU A 53 5.47 11.59 -0.31
N ASP A 54 4.87 10.60 0.35
CA ASP A 54 4.03 9.59 -0.29
C ASP A 54 2.78 10.23 -0.92
N TYR A 55 2.16 11.21 -0.24
CA TYR A 55 1.04 11.99 -0.80
C TYR A 55 1.43 12.81 -2.02
N VAL A 56 2.61 13.43 -2.02
CA VAL A 56 3.11 14.18 -3.17
C VAL A 56 3.35 13.24 -4.35
N ARG A 57 3.96 12.07 -4.11
CA ARG A 57 4.21 11.06 -5.14
C ARG A 57 2.92 10.57 -5.80
N LEU A 58 1.86 10.37 -5.02
CA LEU A 58 0.53 9.98 -5.52
C LEU A 58 -0.13 11.01 -6.44
N LYS A 59 0.22 12.30 -6.33
CA LYS A 59 -0.37 13.37 -7.15
C LYS A 59 0.38 13.61 -8.47
N ILE A 60 1.62 13.12 -8.57
CA ILE A 60 2.49 13.33 -9.74
C ILE A 60 2.40 12.13 -10.71
N MET A 61 2.04 10.93 -10.22
CA MET A 61 1.75 9.75 -11.04
C MET A 61 0.34 9.76 -11.62
#